data_AF-A0A2A9KC97-F1
#
_entry.id   AF-A0A2A9KC97-F1
#
_cell.length_a   1.000
_cell.length_b   1.000
_cell.length_c   1.000
_cell.angle_alpha   90.00
_cell.angle_beta   90.00
_cell.angle_gamma   90.00
#
_symmetry.space_group_name_H-M   'P 1'
#
loop_
_entity.id
_entity.type
_entity.pdbx_description
1 polymer ?
#
loop_
_entity_poly.entity_id
_entity_poly.type
_entity_poly.pdbx_seq_one_letter_code
_entity_poly.pdbx_strand_id
1 'polypeptide(L)'
;MMKINDSVQESMMTPLAQSLMQDHQGILKDRYCHVFEALQIQASANLRQPMSGEECAVNQSALEIAEIAAQVITRFWDRCHVK
;
A
#
# COMPACT_ATOMS: atom_id res chain seq x y z
N MET A 1 39.49 24.58 8.06
CA MET A 1 38.68 23.98 6.98
C MET A 1 37.85 22.86 7.59
N MET A 2 36.60 23.14 7.97
CA MET A 2 35.67 22.12 8.46
C MET A 2 35.08 21.39 7.26
N LYS A 3 35.25 20.07 7.19
CA LYS A 3 34.49 19.20 6.28
C LYS A 3 33.09 19.08 6.86
N ILE A 4 32.12 19.77 6.26
CA ILE A 4 30.71 19.59 6.58
C ILE A 4 30.30 18.23 5.99
N ASN A 5 29.72 17.39 6.84
CA ASN A 5 29.16 16.09 6.54
C ASN A 5 28.21 16.17 5.34
N ASP A 6 28.61 15.65 4.19
CA ASP A 6 27.65 15.22 3.17
C ASP A 6 27.01 13.93 3.67
N SER A 7 25.91 14.14 4.39
CA SER A 7 24.84 13.21 4.70
C SER A 7 24.80 12.03 3.74
N VAL A 8 25.11 10.84 4.26
CA VAL A 8 24.48 9.61 3.80
C VAL A 8 22.98 9.84 4.03
N GLN A 9 22.28 10.30 3.01
CA GLN A 9 20.83 10.18 2.93
C GLN A 9 20.57 8.67 2.95
N GLU A 10 20.41 8.10 4.14
CA GLU A 10 19.84 6.78 4.30
C GLU A 10 18.43 6.87 3.72
N SER A 11 18.29 6.52 2.45
CA SER A 11 17.00 6.25 1.85
C SER A 11 16.41 5.11 2.68
N MET A 12 15.46 5.43 3.55
CA MET A 12 14.79 4.44 4.41
C MET A 12 13.89 3.58 3.54
N MET A 13 14.51 2.67 2.79
CA MET A 13 13.83 1.63 2.05
C MET A 13 13.17 0.70 3.05
N THR A 14 11.84 0.65 3.06
CA THR A 14 11.13 -0.29 3.93
C THR A 14 11.37 -1.72 3.44
N PRO A 15 11.30 -2.74 4.33
CA PRO A 15 11.42 -4.13 3.90
C PRO A 15 10.43 -4.53 2.80
N LEU A 16 9.22 -3.95 2.84
CA LEU A 16 8.21 -4.13 1.80
C LEU A 16 8.65 -3.53 0.46
N ALA A 17 9.14 -2.30 0.46
CA ALA A 17 9.65 -1.64 -0.74
C ALA A 17 10.84 -2.41 -1.34
N GLN A 18 11.77 -2.89 -0.50
CA GLN A 18 12.88 -3.74 -0.94
C GLN A 18 12.39 -5.04 -1.58
N SER A 19 11.37 -5.68 -1.01
CA SER A 19 10.80 -6.92 -1.54
C SER A 19 10.12 -6.69 -2.90
N LEU A 20 9.37 -5.59 -3.04
CA LEU A 20 8.71 -5.21 -4.31
C LEU A 20 9.71 -4.84 -5.41
N MET A 21 10.84 -4.23 -5.07
CA MET A 21 11.93 -3.98 -6.03
C MET A 21 12.54 -5.26 -6.57
N GLN A 22 12.52 -6.36 -5.81
CA GLN A 22 13.05 -7.65 -6.23
C GLN A 22 12.01 -8.51 -6.98
N ASP A 23 10.73 -8.12 -6.93
CA ASP A 23 9.59 -8.86 -7.49
C ASP A 23 9.43 -8.65 -9.01
N HIS A 24 10.39 -9.09 -9.81
CA HIS A 24 10.37 -8.89 -11.28
C HIS A 24 9.17 -9.51 -12.00
N GLN A 25 8.53 -10.52 -11.39
CA GLN A 25 7.38 -11.21 -11.97
C GLN A 25 6.03 -10.65 -11.51
N GLY A 26 6.02 -9.66 -10.61
CA GLY A 26 4.79 -9.05 -10.09
C GLY A 26 3.98 -9.94 -9.14
N ILE A 27 4.54 -11.06 -8.68
CA ILE A 27 3.83 -12.03 -7.83
C ILE A 27 3.48 -11.40 -6.48
N LEU A 28 4.43 -10.70 -5.87
CA LEU A 28 4.22 -10.05 -4.58
C LEU A 28 3.26 -8.87 -4.74
N LYS A 29 3.43 -8.06 -5.79
CA LYS A 29 2.50 -6.97 -6.12
C LYS A 29 1.07 -7.50 -6.28
N ASP A 30 0.86 -8.54 -7.07
CA ASP A 30 -0.48 -9.11 -7.29
C ASP A 30 -1.08 -9.70 -6.01
N ARG A 31 -0.28 -10.36 -5.16
CA ARG A 31 -0.74 -10.86 -3.85
C ARG A 31 -1.24 -9.73 -2.94
N TYR A 32 -0.48 -8.65 -2.81
CA TYR A 32 -0.91 -7.50 -2.01
C TYR A 32 -2.16 -6.83 -2.59
N CYS A 33 -2.21 -6.62 -3.91
CA CYS A 33 -3.39 -6.07 -4.57
C CYS A 33 -4.63 -6.93 -4.31
N HIS A 34 -4.51 -8.26 -4.39
CA HIS A 34 -5.62 -9.17 -4.10
C HIS A 34 -6.11 -9.07 -2.65
N VAL A 35 -5.19 -8.98 -1.67
CA VAL A 35 -5.56 -8.79 -0.26
C VAL A 35 -6.32 -7.48 -0.07
N PHE A 36 -5.85 -6.38 -0.67
CA PHE A 36 -6.53 -5.09 -0.56
C PHE A 36 -7.87 -5.07 -1.29
N GLU A 37 -8.01 -5.75 -2.43
CA GLU A 37 -9.29 -5.91 -3.12
C GLU A 37 -10.30 -6.68 -2.26
N ALA A 38 -9.88 -7.78 -1.62
CA ALA A 38 -10.72 -8.52 -0.69
C ALA A 38 -11.20 -7.65 0.49
N LEU A 39 -10.31 -6.81 1.05
CA LEU A 39 -10.67 -5.86 2.09
C LEU A 39 -11.67 -4.80 1.61
N GLN A 40 -11.49 -4.28 0.40
CA GLN A 40 -12.44 -3.32 -0.20
C GLN A 40 -13.82 -3.95 -0.40
N ILE A 41 -13.88 -5.20 -0.89
CA ILE A 41 -15.13 -5.95 -1.06
C ILE A 41 -15.81 -6.15 0.30
N GLN A 42 -15.06 -6.56 1.33
CA GLN A 42 -15.60 -6.78 2.66
C GLN A 42 -16.12 -5.49 3.30
N ALA A 43 -15.34 -4.41 3.27
CA ALA A 43 -15.74 -3.11 3.81
C ALA A 43 -16.99 -2.56 3.08
N SER A 44 -17.01 -2.68 1.75
CA SER A 44 -18.18 -2.31 0.93
C SER A 44 -19.42 -3.15 1.25
N ALA A 45 -19.24 -4.45 1.50
CA ALA A 45 -20.34 -5.33 1.88
C ALA A 45 -20.90 -4.95 3.26
N ASN A 46 -20.02 -4.64 4.21
CA ASN A 46 -20.41 -4.17 5.54
C ASN A 46 -21.22 -2.88 5.42
N LEU A 47 -20.74 -1.87 4.69
CA LEU A 47 -21.39 -0.56 4.53
C LEU A 47 -22.83 -0.62 3.96
N ARG A 48 -23.25 -1.76 3.39
CA ARG A 48 -24.62 -1.99 2.92
C ARG A 48 -25.56 -2.53 4.00
N GLN A 49 -25.03 -2.87 5.17
CA GLN A 49 -25.80 -3.37 6.31
C GLN A 49 -26.12 -2.23 7.30
N PRO A 50 -27.22 -2.32 8.07
CA PRO A 50 -27.47 -1.41 9.17
C PRO A 50 -26.36 -1.52 10.22
N MET A 51 -25.78 -0.39 10.61
CA MET A 51 -24.71 -0.30 11.60
C MET A 51 -24.75 1.04 12.33
N SER A 52 -24.01 1.14 13.43
CA SER A 52 -23.81 2.41 14.13
C SER A 52 -23.01 3.41 13.30
N GLY A 53 -23.06 4.69 13.66
CA GLY A 53 -22.25 5.73 13.01
C GLY A 53 -20.74 5.49 13.15
N GLU A 54 -20.30 4.90 14.27
CA GLU A 54 -18.90 4.56 14.50
C GLU A 54 -18.44 3.41 13.59
N GLU A 55 -19.22 2.33 13.51
CA GLU A 55 -18.94 1.22 12.60
C GLU A 55 -18.92 1.67 11.13
N CYS A 56 -19.79 2.61 10.76
CA CYS A 56 -19.80 3.20 9.43
C CYS A 56 -18.49 3.94 9.13
N ALA A 57 -18.04 4.80 10.05
CA ALA A 57 -16.78 5.53 9.90
C ALA A 57 -15.56 4.58 9.82
N VAL A 58 -15.56 3.50 10.60
CA VAL A 58 -14.49 2.48 10.56
C VAL A 58 -14.48 1.76 9.22
N ASN A 59 -15.62 1.29 8.73
CA ASN A 59 -15.68 0.58 7.45
C ASN A 59 -15.36 1.49 6.27
N GLN A 60 -15.79 2.76 6.31
CA GLN A 60 -15.44 3.76 5.31
C GLN A 60 -13.92 4.02 5.29
N SER A 61 -13.31 4.19 6.47
CA SER A 61 -11.86 4.36 6.58
C SER A 61 -11.10 3.14 6.07
N ALA A 62 -11.57 1.93 6.39
CA ALA A 62 -10.96 0.69 5.92
C ALA A 62 -11.01 0.57 4.39
N LEU A 63 -12.13 0.96 3.77
CA LEU A 63 -12.29 0.98 2.32
C LEU A 63 -11.27 1.92 1.66
N GLU A 64 -11.17 3.16 2.14
CA GLU A 64 -10.24 4.17 1.63
C GLU A 64 -8.77 3.76 1.79
N ILE A 65 -8.40 3.24 2.97
CA ILE A 65 -7.04 2.77 3.23
C ILE A 65 -6.67 1.61 2.29
N ALA A 66 -7.58 0.66 2.09
CA ALA A 66 -7.32 -0.48 1.20
C ALA A 66 -7.17 -0.04 -0.26
N GLU A 67 -7.96 0.93 -0.72
CA GLU A 67 -7.83 1.50 -2.06
C GLU A 67 -6.48 2.20 -2.24
N ILE A 68 -6.11 3.08 -1.31
CA ILE A 68 -4.83 3.80 -1.34
C ILE A 68 -3.65 2.81 -1.32
N ALA A 69 -3.71 1.79 -0.45
CA ALA A 69 -2.66 0.79 -0.34
C ALA A 69 -2.47 0.01 -1.65
N ALA A 70 -3.55 -0.42 -2.30
CA ALA A 70 -3.49 -1.09 -3.61
C ALA A 70 -2.84 -0.20 -4.69
N GLN A 71 -3.20 1.10 -4.72
CA GLN A 71 -2.60 2.07 -5.64
C GLN A 71 -1.11 2.31 -5.35
N VAL A 72 -0.72 2.40 -4.07
CA VAL A 72 0.68 2.60 -3.67
C VAL A 72 1.54 1.41 -4.09
N ILE A 73 1.10 0.18 -3.83
CA ILE A 73 1.83 -1.03 -4.24
C ILE A 73 1.99 -1.09 -5.76
N THR A 74 0.89 -0.89 -6.49
CA THR A 74 0.89 -0.95 -7.96
C THR A 74 1.84 0.09 -8.54
N ARG A 75 1.68 1.37 -8.14
CA ARG A 75 2.52 2.47 -8.64
C ARG A 75 3.99 2.30 -8.26
N PHE A 76 4.28 1.80 -7.05
CA PHE A 76 5.65 1.55 -6.62
C PHE A 76 6.29 0.47 -7.49
N TRP A 77 5.61 -0.66 -7.64
CA TRP A 77 6.09 -1.77 -8.48
C TRP A 77 6.28 -1.33 -9.94
N ASP A 78 5.31 -0.62 -10.51
CA ASP A 78 5.40 -0.10 -11.88
C ASP A 78 6.63 0.78 -12.06
N ARG A 79 6.94 1.66 -11.11
CA ARG A 79 8.14 2.52 -11.16
C ARG A 79 9.46 1.74 -11.08
N CYS A 80 9.45 0.56 -10.46
CA CYS A 80 10.63 -0.27 -10.36
C CYS A 80 10.87 -1.12 -11.61
N HIS A 81 9.82 -1.47 -12.35
CA HIS A 81 9.86 -2.56 -13.33
C HIS A 81 9.33 -2.20 -14.73
N VAL A 82 8.58 -1.11 -14.87
CA VAL A 82 8.11 -0.58 -16.16
C VAL A 82 9.13 0.44 -16.66
N LYS A 83 9.65 0.23 -17.88
CA LYS A 83 10.68 1.07 -18.52
C LYS A 83 10.15 2.40 -19.00
#